data_AF-A0A5B8IK12-F1
#
_entry.id   AF-A0A5B8IK12-F1
#
_cell.length_a   1.000
_cell.length_b   1.000
_cell.length_c   1.000
_cell.angle_alpha   90.00
_cell.angle_beta   90.00
_cell.angle_gamma   90.00
#
_symmetry.space_group_name_H-M   'P 1'
#
loop_
_entity.id
_entity.type
_entity.pdbx_description
1 polymer ?
#
loop_
_entity_poly.entity_id
_entity_poly.type
_entity_poly.pdbx_seq_one_letter_code
_entity_poly.pdbx_strand_id
1 'polypeptide(L)'
;MNRPRRRTTVVNLKGHRDDPDYADVVYVGRPMNRGGWHLPGSPLASPFRPGPDGTREEVMTAYRAHLLSRPDLLALLPPLRGHRLGCWCLPEKCHAEVIAELADAGHGESPPDAAAKRPS
;
A
#
# COMPACT_ATOMS: atom_id res chain seq x y z
N MET A 1 9.92 4.45 25.96
CA MET A 1 10.46 3.24 25.29
C MET A 1 9.98 3.26 23.85
N ASN A 2 10.82 3.63 22.87
CA ASN A 2 10.41 3.68 21.47
C ASN A 2 10.46 2.25 20.89
N ARG A 3 9.32 1.55 20.90
CA ARG A 3 9.25 0.19 20.32
C ARG A 3 9.61 0.30 18.83
N PRO A 4 10.54 -0.52 18.30
CA PRO A 4 10.86 -0.48 16.87
C PRO A 4 9.58 -0.71 16.08
N ARG A 5 9.23 0.21 15.18
CA ARG A 5 8.06 0.08 14.32
C ARG A 5 8.27 -1.16 13.44
N ARG A 6 7.27 -2.04 13.39
CA ARG A 6 7.30 -3.22 12.53
C ARG A 6 7.39 -2.76 11.06
N ARG A 7 8.08 -3.54 10.24
CA ARG A 7 8.16 -3.30 8.79
C ARG A 7 6.80 -3.58 8.15
N THR A 8 6.41 -2.76 7.18
CA THR A 8 5.24 -3.05 6.34
C THR A 8 5.57 -4.22 5.42
N THR A 9 4.70 -5.22 5.33
CA THR A 9 4.95 -6.42 4.51
C THR A 9 3.81 -6.64 3.52
N VAL A 10 4.05 -7.45 2.49
CA VAL A 10 3.03 -7.79 1.48
C VAL A 10 2.80 -9.29 1.49
N VAL A 11 1.53 -9.70 1.45
CA VAL A 11 1.13 -11.12 1.45
C VAL A 11 0.18 -11.43 0.31
N ASN A 12 0.24 -12.68 -0.17
CA ASN A 12 -0.68 -13.17 -1.18
C ASN A 12 -2.00 -13.59 -0.52
N LEU A 13 -3.13 -13.08 -1.03
CA LEU A 13 -4.48 -13.44 -0.54
C LEU A 13 -5.09 -14.69 -1.20
N LYS A 14 -4.45 -15.26 -2.22
CA LYS A 14 -4.96 -16.44 -2.92
C LYS A 14 -5.04 -17.63 -1.95
N GLY A 15 -6.24 -18.19 -1.80
CA GLY A 15 -6.48 -19.35 -0.93
C GLY A 15 -6.72 -19.01 0.54
N HIS A 16 -6.56 -17.76 0.95
CA HIS A 16 -6.71 -17.32 2.35
C HIS A 16 -8.05 -16.60 2.58
N ARG A 17 -9.12 -17.09 1.94
CA ARG A 17 -10.45 -16.54 2.16
C ARG A 17 -10.96 -17.03 3.51
N ASP A 18 -11.49 -16.11 4.31
CA ASP A 18 -12.01 -16.40 5.65
C ASP A 18 -10.95 -17.01 6.61
N ASP A 19 -9.67 -16.83 6.28
CA ASP A 19 -8.54 -17.33 7.07
C ASP A 19 -8.27 -16.40 8.27
N PRO A 20 -8.43 -16.89 9.52
CA PRO A 20 -8.18 -16.08 10.72
C PRO A 20 -6.75 -15.53 10.79
N ASP A 21 -5.78 -16.22 10.20
CA ASP A 21 -4.38 -15.78 10.16
C ASP A 21 -4.15 -14.60 9.21
N TYR A 22 -5.17 -14.21 8.44
CA TYR A 22 -5.17 -13.08 7.52
C TYR A 22 -6.17 -11.99 7.92
N ALA A 23 -6.79 -12.10 9.10
CA ALA A 23 -7.75 -11.11 9.58
C ALA A 23 -7.16 -9.70 9.79
N ASP A 24 -5.83 -9.60 9.96
CA ASP A 24 -5.09 -8.33 10.11
C ASP A 24 -4.60 -7.72 8.79
N VAL A 25 -4.83 -8.41 7.66
CA VAL A 25 -4.30 -8.01 6.36
C VAL A 25 -5.15 -6.91 5.74
N VAL A 26 -4.51 -5.78 5.42
CA VAL A 26 -5.15 -4.64 4.78
C VAL A 26 -5.18 -4.85 3.27
N TYR A 27 -6.39 -4.93 2.70
CA TYR A 27 -6.56 -5.07 1.27
C TYR A 27 -6.29 -3.76 0.52
N VAL A 28 -5.36 -3.77 -0.44
CA VAL A 28 -4.94 -2.56 -1.20
C VAL A 28 -5.13 -2.69 -2.72
N GLY A 29 -5.83 -3.73 -3.19
CA GLY A 29 -6.01 -3.99 -4.61
C GLY A 29 -7.33 -3.47 -5.20
N ARG A 30 -7.57 -3.83 -6.47
CA ARG A 30 -8.79 -3.52 -7.23
C ARG A 30 -10.01 -4.28 -6.70
N PRO A 31 -11.26 -3.86 -6.97
CA PRO A 31 -12.43 -4.62 -6.54
C PRO A 31 -12.35 -6.10 -6.93
N MET A 32 -12.63 -7.00 -5.99
CA MET A 32 -12.61 -8.46 -6.22
C MET A 32 -13.94 -9.07 -5.79
N ASN A 33 -14.69 -9.53 -6.79
CA ASN A 33 -16.01 -10.17 -6.64
C ASN A 33 -16.02 -11.63 -7.12
N ARG A 34 -14.84 -12.28 -7.19
CA ARG A 34 -14.67 -13.64 -7.74
C ARG A 34 -14.17 -14.60 -6.67
N GLY A 35 -14.49 -15.88 -6.81
CA GLY A 35 -14.06 -16.92 -5.87
C GLY A 35 -14.65 -16.76 -4.46
N GLY A 36 -15.85 -16.16 -4.36
CA GLY A 36 -16.54 -15.84 -3.10
C GLY A 36 -15.94 -14.67 -2.32
N TRP A 37 -14.96 -13.96 -2.86
CA TRP A 37 -14.52 -12.67 -2.32
C TRP A 37 -15.53 -11.58 -2.69
N HIS A 38 -15.75 -10.65 -1.76
CA HIS A 38 -16.53 -9.43 -1.94
C HIS A 38 -15.76 -8.24 -1.36
N LEU A 39 -14.56 -7.99 -1.90
CA LEU A 39 -13.71 -6.90 -1.43
C LEU A 39 -13.92 -5.63 -2.26
N PRO A 40 -14.23 -4.48 -1.63
CA PRO A 40 -14.24 -3.21 -2.32
C PRO A 40 -12.82 -2.85 -2.80
N GLY A 41 -12.74 -2.08 -3.89
CA GLY A 41 -11.46 -1.57 -4.37
C GLY A 41 -10.86 -0.57 -3.40
N SER A 42 -9.56 -0.66 -3.19
CA SER A 42 -8.81 0.35 -2.44
C SER A 42 -8.57 1.59 -3.31
N PRO A 43 -8.60 2.81 -2.73
CA PRO A 43 -8.10 4.01 -3.41
C PRO A 43 -6.64 3.88 -3.87
N LEU A 44 -5.86 3.03 -3.20
CA LEU A 44 -4.45 2.75 -3.54
C LEU A 44 -4.30 1.64 -4.60
N ALA A 45 -5.39 1.09 -5.13
CA ALA A 45 -5.29 0.13 -6.22
C ALA A 45 -4.55 0.73 -7.42
N SER A 46 -3.62 -0.03 -8.01
CA SER A 46 -2.92 0.45 -9.22
C SER A 46 -3.92 0.71 -10.34
N PRO A 47 -3.90 1.89 -10.99
CA PRO A 47 -4.72 2.16 -12.18
C PRO A 47 -4.17 1.44 -13.42
N PHE A 48 -2.91 1.06 -13.41
CA PHE A 48 -2.19 0.39 -14.49
C PHE A 48 -2.28 -1.15 -14.40
N ARG A 49 -2.07 -1.83 -15.52
CA ARG A 49 -2.14 -3.29 -15.69
C ARG A 49 -0.95 -3.80 -16.50
N PRO A 50 -0.15 -4.76 -15.98
CA PRO A 50 0.86 -5.44 -16.78
C PRO A 50 0.24 -6.10 -18.02
N GLY A 51 0.91 -5.97 -19.16
CA GLY A 51 0.38 -6.31 -20.49
C GLY A 51 -0.13 -5.05 -21.20
N PRO A 52 -1.39 -4.62 -20.97
CA PRO A 52 -1.97 -3.46 -21.66
C PRO A 52 -1.18 -2.15 -21.48
N ASP A 53 -0.68 -1.90 -20.27
CA ASP A 53 0.01 -0.65 -19.91
C ASP A 53 1.54 -0.83 -19.87
N GLY A 54 2.06 -1.93 -20.42
CA GLY A 54 3.49 -2.24 -20.49
C GLY A 54 3.91 -3.45 -19.67
N THR A 55 5.23 -3.65 -19.58
CA THR A 55 5.85 -4.68 -18.74
C THR A 55 5.59 -4.44 -17.27
N ARG A 56 5.81 -5.45 -16.45
CA ARG A 56 5.54 -5.36 -15.02
C ARG A 56 6.44 -4.33 -14.33
N GLU A 57 7.69 -4.24 -14.76
CA GLU A 57 8.68 -3.23 -14.38
C GLU A 57 8.18 -1.81 -14.67
N GLU A 58 7.70 -1.58 -15.90
CA GLU A 58 7.20 -0.28 -16.34
C GLU A 58 5.96 0.12 -15.53
N VAL A 59 5.04 -0.82 -15.33
CA VAL A 59 3.82 -0.61 -14.54
C VAL A 59 4.14 -0.28 -13.08
N MET A 60 5.14 -0.92 -12.46
CA MET A 60 5.56 -0.58 -11.09
C MET A 60 6.21 0.82 -11.04
N THR A 61 7.01 1.15 -12.04
CA THR A 61 7.65 2.47 -12.16
C THR A 61 6.60 3.57 -12.32
N ALA A 62 5.64 3.37 -13.23
CA ALA A 62 4.51 4.27 -13.45
C ALA A 62 3.65 4.41 -12.20
N TYR A 63 3.36 3.30 -11.51
CA TYR A 63 2.60 3.32 -10.27
C TYR A 63 3.30 4.11 -9.16
N ARG A 64 4.63 3.94 -8.99
CA ARG A 64 5.40 4.73 -8.02
C ARG A 64 5.33 6.23 -8.34
N ALA A 65 5.52 6.60 -9.60
CA ALA A 65 5.40 8.00 -10.03
C ALA A 65 3.98 8.56 -9.82
N HIS A 66 2.96 7.73 -10.06
CA HIS A 66 1.57 8.09 -9.82
C HIS A 66 1.30 8.39 -8.34
N LEU A 67 1.76 7.53 -7.41
CA LEU A 67 1.63 7.79 -5.98
C LEU A 67 2.36 9.08 -5.57
N LEU A 68 3.62 9.24 -5.99
CA LEU A 68 4.43 10.41 -5.61
C LEU A 68 3.88 11.73 -6.16
N SER A 69 3.16 11.71 -7.27
CA SER A 69 2.50 12.88 -7.85
C SER A 69 1.12 13.18 -7.22
N ARG A 70 0.65 12.35 -6.29
CA ARG A 70 -0.70 12.43 -5.70
C ARG A 70 -0.63 12.56 -4.18
N PRO A 71 -0.54 13.80 -3.64
CA PRO A 71 -0.50 14.04 -2.19
C PRO A 71 -1.69 13.44 -1.44
N ASP A 72 -2.86 13.40 -2.07
CA ASP A 72 -4.07 12.78 -1.53
C ASP A 72 -3.93 11.27 -1.32
N LEU A 73 -3.23 10.57 -2.21
CA LEU A 73 -2.92 9.15 -2.05
C LEU A 73 -1.77 8.93 -1.06
N LEU A 74 -0.76 9.81 -1.06
CA LEU A 74 0.33 9.75 -0.08
C LEU A 74 -0.16 9.89 1.35
N ALA A 75 -1.17 10.73 1.60
CA ALA A 75 -1.78 10.91 2.91
C ALA A 75 -2.44 9.63 3.46
N LEU A 76 -2.71 8.62 2.61
CA LEU A 76 -3.27 7.33 3.03
C LEU A 76 -2.20 6.33 3.49
N LEU A 77 -0.90 6.62 3.29
CA LEU A 77 0.18 5.67 3.56
C LEU A 77 0.59 5.57 5.04
N PRO A 78 0.65 6.66 5.85
CA PRO A 78 1.10 6.57 7.24
C PRO A 78 0.36 5.53 8.10
N PRO A 79 -0.97 5.37 8.01
CA PRO A 79 -1.71 4.32 8.74
C PRO A 79 -1.35 2.90 8.33
N LEU A 80 -0.78 2.69 7.14
CA LEU A 80 -0.39 1.35 6.66
C LEU A 80 0.96 0.90 7.19
N ARG A 81 1.74 1.81 7.79
CA ARG A 81 3.08 1.52 8.27
C ARG A 81 3.06 0.42 9.34
N GLY A 82 3.76 -0.68 9.07
CA GLY A 82 3.85 -1.84 9.93
C GLY A 82 2.72 -2.85 9.80
N HIS A 83 1.78 -2.64 8.87
CA HIS A 83 0.73 -3.61 8.55
C HIS A 83 1.17 -4.63 7.48
N ARG A 84 0.39 -5.70 7.36
CA ARG A 84 0.45 -6.64 6.24
C ARG A 84 -0.51 -6.19 5.16
N LEU A 85 -0.01 -5.94 3.95
CA LEU A 85 -0.80 -5.52 2.80
C LEU A 85 -1.14 -6.72 1.92
N GLY A 86 -2.41 -6.87 1.58
CA GLY A 86 -2.92 -7.99 0.81
C GLY A 86 -3.09 -7.67 -0.67
N CYS A 87 -2.51 -8.51 -1.54
CA CYS A 87 -2.76 -8.47 -2.98
C CYS A 87 -2.67 -9.87 -3.60
N TRP A 88 -3.19 -10.04 -4.83
CA TRP A 88 -3.08 -11.27 -5.61
C TRP A 88 -1.88 -11.33 -6.55
N CYS A 89 -1.18 -10.20 -6.71
CA CYS A 89 -0.06 -10.05 -7.64
C CYS A 89 1.17 -10.88 -7.27
N LEU A 90 1.38 -11.16 -5.98
CA LEU A 90 2.53 -11.95 -5.51
C LEU A 90 2.49 -13.38 -6.06
N PRO A 91 3.65 -14.03 -6.30
CA PRO A 91 5.02 -13.59 -5.98
C PRO A 91 5.65 -12.64 -7.01
N GLU A 92 4.94 -12.27 -8.08
CA GLU A 92 5.44 -11.29 -9.03
C GLU A 92 5.35 -9.86 -8.44
N LYS A 93 6.16 -8.93 -8.99
CA LYS A 93 6.21 -7.52 -8.54
C LYS A 93 4.82 -6.91 -8.32
N CYS A 94 4.58 -6.31 -7.18
CA CYS A 94 3.25 -5.88 -6.76
C CYS A 94 3.23 -4.39 -6.40
N HIS A 95 2.15 -3.71 -6.74
CA HIS A 95 1.95 -2.31 -6.37
C HIS A 95 1.94 -2.13 -4.84
N ALA A 96 1.51 -3.15 -4.10
CA ALA A 96 1.55 -3.15 -2.63
C ALA A 96 2.97 -3.13 -2.07
N GLU A 97 3.99 -3.59 -2.80
CA GLU A 97 5.39 -3.47 -2.39
C GLU A 97 5.83 -2.01 -2.44
N VAL A 98 5.43 -1.28 -3.49
CA VAL A 98 5.67 0.17 -3.60
C VAL A 98 4.99 0.92 -2.45
N ILE A 99 3.74 0.57 -2.11
CA ILE A 99 3.03 1.16 -0.96
C ILE A 99 3.80 0.91 0.33
N ALA A 100 4.22 -0.35 0.57
CA ALA A 100 4.94 -0.73 1.79
C ALA A 100 6.26 0.03 1.93
N GLU A 101 7.04 0.14 0.85
CA GLU A 101 8.28 0.91 0.82
C GLU A 101 8.06 2.39 1.16
N LEU A 102 7.06 3.03 0.54
CA LEU A 102 6.78 4.45 0.75
C LEU A 102 6.24 4.73 2.16
N ALA A 103 5.39 3.84 2.70
CA ALA A 103 4.87 3.93 4.06
C ALA A 103 6.01 3.80 5.10
N ASP A 104 6.94 2.86 4.89
CA ASP A 104 8.08 2.67 5.79
C ASP A 104 9.10 3.83 5.72
N ALA A 105 9.24 4.45 4.54
CA ALA A 105 10.05 5.65 4.33
C ALA A 105 9.41 6.94 4.88
N GLY A 106 8.17 6.88 5.38
CA GLY A 106 7.50 8.03 6.01
C GLY A 106 6.86 9.02 5.02
N HIS A 107 6.60 8.61 3.78
CA HIS A 107 5.88 9.47 2.84
C HIS A 107 4.45 9.73 3.32
N GLY A 108 4.00 10.99 3.21
CA GLY A 108 2.68 11.42 3.65
C GLY A 108 2.57 11.72 5.15
N GLU A 109 3.62 11.48 5.93
CA GLU A 109 3.70 12.01 7.29
C GLU A 109 3.94 13.52 7.20
N SER A 110 3.03 14.32 7.76
CA SER A 110 3.35 15.74 8.01
C SER A 110 4.58 15.77 8.91
N PRO A 111 5.53 16.71 8.71
CA PRO A 111 6.67 16.81 9.61
C PRO A 111 6.17 16.88 11.06
N PRO A 112 6.83 16.20 12.02
CA PRO A 112 6.43 16.28 13.41
C PRO A 112 6.51 17.76 13.83
N ASP A 113 5.35 18.35 14.08
CA ASP A 113 5.10 19.71 14.58
C ASP A 113 6.21 20.76 14.33
N ALA A 114 6.01 21.58 13.30
CA ALA A 114 6.50 22.96 13.33
C ALA A 114 5.65 23.78 14.33
N ALA A 115 5.83 23.55 15.64
CA ALA A 115 5.40 24.40 16.74
C ALA A 115 6.25 24.05 17.98
N ALA A 116 7.07 24.90 18.59
CA ALA A 116 6.96 26.34 18.76
C ALA A 116 8.35 27.04 18.79
N LYS A 117 8.55 27.99 17.88
CA LYS A 117 9.28 29.23 18.18
C LYS A 117 8.30 30.36 17.89
N ARG A 118 7.70 30.93 18.94
CA ARG A 118 7.02 32.23 18.83
C ARG A 118 8.11 33.29 18.61
N PRO A 119 8.02 34.18 17.61
CA PRO A 119 8.81 35.39 17.63
C PRO A 119 8.22 36.40 18.63
N SER A 120 9.14 37.13 19.27
CA SER A 120 8.99 38.23 20.23
C SER A 120 8.54 37.86 21.65
#